data_AF-A0A6J6W9C3-F1
#
_entry.id   AF-A0A6J6W9C3-F1
#
_cell.length_a   1.000
_cell.length_b   1.000
_cell.length_c   1.000
_cell.angle_alpha   90.00
_cell.angle_beta   90.00
_cell.angle_gamma   90.00
#
_symmetry.space_group_name_H-M   'P 1'
#
loop_
_entity.id
_entity.type
_entity.pdbx_description
1 polymer ?
#
loop_
_entity_poly.entity_id
_entity_poly.type
_entity_poly.pdbx_seq_one_letter_code
_entity_poly.pdbx_strand_id
1 'polypeptide(L)'
;METTGDRIEQFKSEVTDLNLKTGNPSREKTFQTIGFLLMLAGIIGGIVCYVGAKNASGTADLAATKIQEQIVFAIWFLILTVVGAAMFLRYALASFLRMWLLRQLYEGQANTDRIVDAVSKR
;
A
#
# COMPACT_ATOMS: atom_id res chain seq x y z
N MET A 1 37.77 2.75 29.18
CA MET A 1 36.48 3.47 29.13
C MET A 1 36.03 3.43 27.69
N GLU A 2 35.15 2.50 27.32
CA GLU A 2 34.54 2.56 25.99
C GLU A 2 33.76 3.85 25.87
N THR A 3 34.05 4.59 24.80
CA THR A 3 33.42 5.89 24.58
C THR A 3 32.02 5.68 24.01
N THR A 4 31.13 6.67 24.13
CA THR A 4 29.80 6.63 23.50
C THR A 4 29.88 6.32 22.00
N GLY A 5 31.00 6.65 21.33
CA GLY A 5 31.29 6.27 19.95
C GLY A 5 31.41 4.76 19.74
N ASP A 6 32.18 4.06 20.59
CA ASP A 6 32.36 2.59 20.49
C ASP A 6 31.04 1.84 20.62
N ARG A 7 30.18 2.28 21.54
CA ARG A 7 28.86 1.67 21.74
C ARG A 7 27.92 1.88 20.55
N ILE A 8 28.04 3.00 19.85
CA ILE A 8 27.25 3.29 18.63
C ILE A 8 27.76 2.44 17.46
N GLU A 9 29.07 2.27 17.34
CA GLU A 9 29.72 1.42 16.33
C GLU A 9 29.33 -0.05 16.52
N GLN A 10 29.40 -0.54 17.77
CA GLN A 10 29.00 -1.90 18.14
C GLN A 10 27.51 -2.14 17.90
N PHE A 11 26.65 -1.18 18.24
CA PHE A 11 25.22 -1.28 17.96
C PHE A 11 24.92 -1.30 16.45
N LYS A 12 25.61 -0.49 15.64
CA LYS A 12 25.47 -0.54 14.18
C LYS A 12 25.95 -1.87 13.60
N SER A 13 27.05 -2.41 14.13
CA SER A 13 27.58 -3.73 13.80
C SER A 13 26.56 -4.82 14.12
N GLU A 14 26.05 -4.87 15.34
CA GLU A 14 25.05 -5.84 15.78
C GLU A 14 23.74 -5.74 14.99
N VAL A 15 23.27 -4.54 14.65
CA VAL A 15 22.08 -4.33 13.80
C VAL A 15 22.32 -4.80 12.35
N THR A 16 23.55 -4.64 11.85
CA THR A 16 23.95 -5.11 10.52
C THR A 16 24.07 -6.64 10.51
N ASP A 17 24.63 -7.21 11.58
CA ASP A 17 24.84 -8.65 11.77
C ASP A 17 23.52 -9.39 12.00
N LEU A 18 22.55 -8.77 12.69
CA LEU A 18 21.20 -9.32 12.85
C LEU A 18 20.45 -9.42 11.51
N ASN A 19 20.97 -8.79 10.45
CA ASN A 19 20.45 -8.79 9.09
C ASN A 19 18.92 -8.73 9.06
N LEU A 20 18.36 -7.94 9.99
CA LEU A 20 16.93 -7.70 10.05
C LEU A 20 16.67 -6.97 8.76
N LYS A 21 16.11 -7.69 7.80
CA LYS A 21 15.56 -7.16 6.56
C LYS A 21 14.41 -6.25 6.99
N THR A 22 14.79 -5.09 7.48
CA THR A 22 13.93 -3.97 7.80
C THR A 22 13.36 -3.61 6.44
N GLY A 23 12.20 -4.20 6.14
CA GLY A 23 11.52 -4.00 4.87
C GLY A 23 11.45 -2.50 4.66
N ASN A 24 12.14 -2.02 3.63
CA ASN A 24 12.42 -0.60 3.44
C ASN A 24 11.08 0.16 3.49
N PRO A 25 10.81 0.95 4.55
CA PRO A 25 9.49 1.54 4.78
C PRO A 25 9.11 2.51 3.65
N SER A 26 10.09 3.05 2.92
CA SER A 26 9.82 3.86 1.74
C SER A 26 9.24 3.04 0.59
N ARG A 27 9.62 1.76 0.44
CA ARG A 27 9.18 0.89 -0.65
C ARG A 27 7.71 0.51 -0.50
N GLU A 28 7.24 0.26 0.72
CA GLU A 28 5.80 0.05 1.02
C GLU A 28 4.98 1.30 0.69
N LYS A 29 5.44 2.49 1.10
CA LYS A 29 4.79 3.76 0.73
C LYS A 29 4.79 3.99 -0.78
N THR A 30 5.89 3.70 -1.47
CA THR A 30 5.98 3.83 -2.93
C THR A 30 4.97 2.94 -3.63
N PHE A 31 4.82 1.67 -3.22
CA PHE A 31 3.82 0.77 -3.79
C PHE A 31 2.38 1.23 -3.50
N GLN A 32 2.11 1.77 -2.31
CA GLN A 32 0.82 2.37 -1.99
C GLN A 32 0.51 3.58 -2.88
N THR A 33 1.47 4.50 -3.07
CA THR A 33 1.32 5.67 -3.93
C THR A 33 1.13 5.27 -5.39
N ILE A 34 1.87 4.27 -5.88
CA ILE A 34 1.71 3.73 -7.23
C ILE A 34 0.30 3.14 -7.41
N GLY A 35 -0.19 2.35 -6.45
CA GLY A 35 -1.55 1.78 -6.50
C GLY A 35 -2.63 2.86 -6.53
N PHE A 36 -2.47 3.91 -5.71
CA PHE A 36 -3.37 5.06 -5.70
C PHE A 36 -3.36 5.83 -7.03
N LEU A 37 -2.17 6.11 -7.57
CA LEU A 37 -2.03 6.77 -8.88
C LEU A 37 -2.64 5.93 -10.00
N LEU A 38 -2.47 4.61 -9.97
CA LEU A 38 -3.07 3.69 -10.94
C LEU A 38 -4.61 3.73 -10.87
N MET A 39 -5.18 3.78 -9.66
CA MET A 39 -6.62 3.92 -9.45
C MET A 39 -7.15 5.22 -10.06
N LEU A 40 -6.47 6.35 -9.80
CA LEU A 40 -6.83 7.65 -10.37
C LEU A 40 -6.73 7.66 -11.90
N ALA A 41 -5.67 7.06 -12.45
CA ALA A 41 -5.50 6.94 -13.90
C ALA A 41 -6.66 6.18 -14.56
N GLY A 42 -7.14 5.09 -13.94
CA GLY A 42 -8.31 4.36 -14.42
C GLY A 42 -9.60 5.19 -14.41
N ILE A 43 -9.83 5.94 -13.33
CA ILE A 43 -11.03 6.82 -13.21
C ILE A 43 -11.00 7.90 -14.30
N ILE A 44 -9.85 8.56 -14.47
CA ILE A 44 -9.67 9.60 -15.49
C ILE A 44 -9.87 9.00 -16.89
N GLY A 45 -9.31 7.82 -17.16
CA GLY A 45 -9.47 7.13 -18.44
C GLY A 45 -10.93 6.77 -18.75
N GLY A 46 -11.70 6.36 -17.74
CA GLY A 46 -13.15 6.13 -17.88
C GLY A 46 -13.92 7.40 -18.25
N ILE A 47 -13.59 8.53 -17.63
CA ILE A 47 -14.19 9.84 -17.95
C ILE A 47 -13.85 10.26 -19.39
N VAL A 48 -12.59 10.06 -19.82
CA VAL A 48 -12.15 10.37 -21.19
C VAL A 48 -12.92 9.52 -22.21
N CYS A 49 -13.11 8.21 -21.94
CA CYS A 49 -13.92 7.35 -22.82
C CYS A 49 -15.37 7.82 -22.91
N TYR A 50 -15.97 8.23 -21.79
CA TYR A 50 -17.35 8.76 -21.77
C TYR A 50 -17.49 10.05 -22.59
N VAL A 51 -16.54 10.97 -22.48
CA VAL A 51 -16.51 12.20 -23.30
C VAL A 51 -16.31 11.85 -24.77
N GLY A 52 -15.42 10.91 -25.08
CA GLY A 52 -15.24 10.39 -26.43
C GLY A 52 -16.53 9.83 -27.02
N ALA A 53 -17.29 9.06 -26.24
CA ALA A 53 -18.56 8.48 -26.66
C ALA A 53 -19.63 9.54 -26.96
N LYS A 54 -19.68 10.64 -26.19
CA LYS A 54 -20.59 11.76 -26.50
C LYS A 54 -20.21 12.52 -27.76
N ASN A 55 -18.91 12.62 -28.05
CA ASN A 55 -18.42 13.33 -29.23
C ASN A 55 -18.48 12.47 -30.50
N ALA A 56 -18.92 11.21 -30.40
CA ALA A 56 -19.16 10.36 -31.55
C ALA A 56 -20.22 10.99 -32.45
N SER A 57 -19.78 11.50 -33.60
CA SER A 57 -20.60 12.17 -34.61
C SER A 57 -20.33 11.53 -35.98
N GLY A 58 -21.38 11.40 -36.80
CA GLY A 58 -21.32 10.69 -38.08
C GLY A 58 -22.69 10.18 -38.50
N THR A 59 -22.74 9.39 -39.58
CA THR A 59 -23.93 8.62 -39.95
C THR A 59 -24.28 7.64 -38.83
N ALA A 60 -25.56 7.26 -38.71
CA ALA A 60 -26.04 6.43 -37.60
C ALA A 60 -25.23 5.14 -37.40
N ASP A 61 -24.80 4.51 -38.50
CA ASP A 61 -24.01 3.27 -38.49
C ASP A 61 -22.56 3.49 -38.02
N LEU A 62 -21.93 4.59 -38.44
CA LEU A 62 -20.57 4.95 -38.02
C LEU A 62 -20.54 5.39 -36.55
N ALA A 63 -21.56 6.12 -36.10
CA ALA A 63 -21.70 6.53 -34.71
C ALA A 63 -21.91 5.33 -33.77
N ALA A 64 -22.74 4.36 -34.17
CA ALA A 64 -22.96 3.13 -33.39
C ALA A 64 -21.66 2.32 -33.20
N THR A 65 -20.87 2.18 -34.26
CA THR A 65 -19.57 1.48 -34.22
C THR A 65 -18.58 2.17 -33.28
N LYS A 66 -18.49 3.52 -33.34
CA LYS A 66 -17.62 4.32 -32.45
C LYS A 66 -17.97 4.15 -30.98
N ILE A 67 -19.26 4.16 -30.65
CA ILE A 67 -19.76 4.00 -29.28
C ILE A 67 -19.42 2.60 -28.74
N GLN A 68 -19.52 1.56 -29.56
CA GLN A 68 -19.16 0.19 -29.16
C GLN A 68 -17.67 0.07 -28.81
N GLU A 69 -16.78 0.65 -29.61
CA GLU A 69 -15.33 0.66 -29.32
C GLU A 69 -15.04 1.37 -27.99
N GLN A 70 -15.73 2.48 -27.70
CA GLN A 70 -15.56 3.23 -26.46
C GLN A 70 -16.08 2.50 -25.22
N ILE A 71 -17.11 1.65 -25.37
CA ILE A 71 -17.58 0.78 -24.28
C ILE A 71 -16.51 -0.24 -23.89
N VAL A 72 -15.84 -0.85 -24.88
CA VAL A 72 -14.76 -1.82 -24.61
C VAL A 72 -13.62 -1.16 -23.84
N PHE A 73 -13.21 0.04 -24.25
CA PHE A 73 -12.19 0.81 -23.50
C PHE A 73 -12.67 1.20 -22.11
N ALA A 74 -13.93 1.61 -21.94
CA ALA A 74 -14.48 1.94 -20.63
C ALA A 74 -14.45 0.74 -19.67
N ILE A 75 -14.73 -0.47 -20.15
CA ILE A 75 -14.63 -1.70 -19.35
C ILE A 75 -13.18 -1.97 -18.93
N TRP A 76 -12.22 -1.79 -19.84
CA TRP A 76 -10.80 -1.93 -19.50
C TRP A 76 -10.35 -0.93 -18.42
N PHE A 77 -10.77 0.33 -18.52
CA PHE A 77 -10.49 1.33 -17.50
C PHE A 77 -11.16 1.01 -16.16
N LEU A 78 -12.38 0.47 -16.17
CA LEU A 78 -13.05 -0.01 -14.96
C LEU A 78 -12.23 -1.12 -14.28
N ILE A 79 -11.80 -2.13 -15.04
CA ILE A 79 -10.96 -3.22 -14.51
C ILE A 79 -9.66 -2.65 -13.93
N LEU A 80 -9.01 -1.73 -14.64
CA LEU A 80 -7.78 -1.08 -14.17
C LEU A 80 -7.99 -0.29 -12.87
N THR A 81 -9.12 0.42 -12.73
CA THR A 81 -9.50 1.08 -11.48
C THR A 81 -9.69 0.08 -10.34
N VAL A 82 -10.40 -1.03 -10.58
CA VAL A 82 -10.65 -2.06 -9.54
C VAL A 82 -9.34 -2.71 -9.10
N VAL A 83 -8.45 -3.05 -10.03
CA VAL A 83 -7.14 -3.60 -9.72
C VAL A 83 -6.28 -2.60 -8.94
N GLY A 84 -6.29 -1.32 -9.35
CA GLY A 84 -5.62 -0.24 -8.62
C GLY A 84 -6.15 -0.08 -7.19
N ALA A 85 -7.47 -0.12 -7.01
CA ALA A 85 -8.11 -0.05 -5.71
C ALA A 85 -7.74 -1.25 -4.82
N ALA A 86 -7.73 -2.47 -5.37
CA ALA A 86 -7.32 -3.67 -4.65
C ALA A 86 -5.85 -3.61 -4.20
N MET A 87 -4.94 -3.15 -5.07
CA MET A 87 -3.53 -2.92 -4.72
C MET A 87 -3.40 -1.88 -3.62
N PHE A 88 -4.06 -0.73 -3.76
CA PHE A 88 -4.03 0.34 -2.76
C PHE A 88 -4.51 -0.17 -1.39
N LEU A 89 -5.64 -0.87 -1.37
CA LEU A 89 -6.23 -1.43 -0.15
C LEU A 89 -5.29 -2.44 0.50
N ARG A 90 -4.67 -3.35 -0.27
CA ARG A 90 -3.72 -4.35 0.22
C ARG A 90 -2.53 -3.71 0.95
N TYR A 91 -1.95 -2.64 0.41
CA TYR A 91 -0.80 -1.96 1.00
C TYR A 91 -1.18 -1.02 2.15
N ALA A 92 -2.35 -0.38 2.07
CA ALA A 92 -2.89 0.44 3.15
C ALA A 92 -3.15 -0.41 4.41
N LEU A 93 -3.79 -1.58 4.24
CA LEU A 93 -4.05 -2.53 5.33
C LEU A 93 -2.76 -3.08 5.95
N ALA A 94 -1.76 -3.43 5.13
CA ALA A 94 -0.48 -3.93 5.63
C ALA A 94 0.21 -2.91 6.53
N SER A 95 0.22 -1.64 6.11
CA SER A 95 0.82 -0.54 6.87
C SER A 95 0.09 -0.28 8.19
N PHE A 96 -1.25 -0.32 8.15
CA PHE A 96 -2.08 -0.15 9.35
C PHE A 96 -1.88 -1.30 10.35
N LEU A 97 -1.97 -2.55 9.88
CA LEU A 97 -1.81 -3.74 10.73
C LEU A 97 -0.42 -3.80 11.36
N ARG A 98 0.63 -3.39 10.64
CA ARG A 98 1.99 -3.36 11.18
C ARG A 98 2.10 -2.46 12.41
N MET A 99 1.58 -1.23 12.31
CA MET A 99 1.57 -0.30 13.44
C MET A 99 0.71 -0.82 14.59
N TRP A 100 -0.45 -1.41 14.25
CA TRP A 100 -1.39 -1.93 15.23
C TRP A 100 -0.82 -3.14 16.00
N LEU A 101 -0.20 -4.08 15.30
CA LEU A 101 0.46 -5.26 15.89
C LEU A 101 1.66 -4.88 16.75
N LEU A 102 2.45 -3.88 16.33
CA LEU A 102 3.54 -3.36 17.17
C LEU A 102 3.00 -2.83 18.50
N ARG A 103 1.93 -2.03 18.47
CA ARG A 103 1.28 -1.53 19.69
C ARG A 103 0.79 -2.68 20.58
N GLN A 104 0.06 -3.65 20.01
CA GLN A 104 -0.45 -4.80 20.75
C GLN A 104 0.67 -5.63 21.39
N LEU A 105 1.80 -5.82 20.70
CA LEU A 105 2.94 -6.56 21.23
C LEU A 105 3.57 -5.82 22.42
N TYR A 106 3.77 -4.50 22.32
CA TYR A 106 4.32 -3.70 23.40
C TYR A 106 3.40 -3.68 24.64
N GLU A 107 2.09 -3.47 24.42
CA GLU A 107 1.10 -3.49 25.51
C GLU A 107 1.00 -4.89 26.14
N GLY A 108 1.14 -5.95 25.35
CA GLY A 108 1.13 -7.34 25.82
C GLY A 108 2.37 -7.75 26.63
N GLN A 109 3.56 -7.26 26.27
CA GLN A 109 4.78 -7.50 27.04
C GLN A 109 4.69 -6.92 28.45
N ALA A 110 4.20 -5.69 28.59
CA ALA A 110 4.06 -5.05 29.90
C ALA A 110 3.13 -5.83 30.86
N ASN A 111 2.08 -6.46 30.35
CA ASN A 111 1.21 -7.34 31.15
C ASN A 111 1.88 -8.67 31.49
N THR A 112 2.61 -9.26 30.54
CA THR A 112 3.36 -10.51 30.77
C THR A 112 4.43 -10.33 31.85
N ASP A 113 5.20 -9.25 31.80
CA ASP A 113 6.25 -8.94 32.79
C ASP A 113 5.68 -8.78 34.20
N ARG A 114 4.52 -8.11 34.34
CA ARG A 114 3.82 -7.97 35.64
C ARG A 114 3.39 -9.32 36.20
N ILE A 115 2.93 -10.24 35.36
CA ILE A 115 2.51 -11.58 35.79
C ILE A 115 3.74 -12.41 36.20
N VAL A 116 4.83 -12.35 35.42
CA VAL A 116 6.08 -13.06 35.74
C VAL A 116 6.68 -12.57 37.05
N ASP A 117 6.71 -11.25 37.30
CA ASP A 117 7.19 -10.69 38.56
C ASP A 117 6.33 -11.15 39.75
N ALA A 118 5.01 -11.15 39.60
CA ALA A 118 4.09 -11.63 40.64
C ALA A 118 4.25 -13.13 40.96
N VAL A 119 4.57 -13.95 39.95
CA VAL A 119 4.82 -15.40 40.13
C VAL A 119 6.20 -15.65 40.73
N SER A 120 7.23 -14.91 40.30
CA SER A 120 8.60 -15.02 40.80
C SER A 120 8.75 -14.59 42.26
N LYS A 121 7.93 -13.62 42.69
CA LYS A 121 7.92 -13.09 44.06
C LYS A 121 7.15 -13.95 45.05
N ARG A 122 6.63 -15.10 44.61
CA ARG A 122 5.88 -16.06 45.43
C ARG A 122 6.74 -17.26 45.77
#